data_AF-A0A1Y2EDH0-F1
#
_entry.id   AF-A0A1Y2EDH0-F1
#
_cell.length_a   1.000
_cell.length_b   1.000
_cell.length_c   1.000
_cell.angle_alpha   90.00
_cell.angle_beta   90.00
_cell.angle_gamma   90.00
#
_symmetry.space_group_name_H-M   'P 1'
#
loop_
_entity.id
_entity.type
_entity.pdbx_description
1 polymer ?
#
loop_
_entity_poly.entity_id
_entity_poly.type
_entity_poly.pdbx_seq_one_letter_code
_entity_poly.pdbx_strand_id
1 'polypeptide(L)'
;MSFCAQCRSLQATVFGEAVQNVTYNLQRYPHLPNYTALVKSAGAGCGLCKILLHALLDDEQLKSNAEIKLDHNGQPVFPDGALGLGGMLCIDGKRSIWMDGLVGALGQVRAYEIPSGWWDPWAEEDIDVNDRAVGVISYWIKTCLAEHPECWQSRPVDFIPTRVIAVGGEGDDHVQLIQAKEREPADKRYVALSHCWGLNMPPSATTVEAVLSDHLRSISLNNLTATFIDAIKITRRLGISYIWIDSLCIVQDSAADWDAEASEMAAVYSSAYVTLAASGSADGTQGCRTQRDQVPYIDVPINGGELEPESMTQRRYRVCAWPNFSDYHINRDPLHSRGWCLQERELSPRIAHFSSDTVRWECRKTHASLVFPWLNTNAFLGYPRIFDYDDSGRRHPKLNPTLGGDMTGDGLLQAASEWLRLVRMYSAKNLTKQTDMLPAIGGLARAYAKFTPGEYHAGHFASHGIVNLLWRVDDPHKTEEEPRRPQEYTAPSWSWASIARPVAWDWNLFMDKDRIKSVADIMVMDTSPLGLDPFGRVKSGMVRIKG
;
A
#
# COMPACT_ATOMS: atom_id res chain seq x y z
N MET A 1 -4.77 31.29 1.94
CA MET A 1 -3.79 31.41 3.06
C MET A 1 -2.72 32.46 2.75
N SER A 2 -2.10 33.09 3.76
CA SER A 2 -1.04 34.10 3.59
C SER A 2 0.36 33.50 3.76
N PHE A 3 1.41 34.22 3.33
CA PHE A 3 2.82 33.88 3.54
C PHE A 3 3.53 35.00 4.31
N CYS A 4 4.51 34.68 5.17
CA CYS A 4 5.38 35.69 5.77
C CYS A 4 6.38 36.25 4.75
N ALA A 5 7.11 37.31 5.10
CA ALA A 5 8.08 37.92 4.20
C ALA A 5 9.11 36.92 3.66
N GLN A 6 9.65 36.07 4.53
CA GLN A 6 10.66 35.08 4.17
C GLN A 6 10.09 33.89 3.39
N CYS A 7 8.83 33.51 3.60
CA CYS A 7 8.18 32.51 2.75
C CYS A 7 7.83 33.06 1.35
N ARG A 8 7.58 34.37 1.21
CA ARG A 8 7.33 35.02 -0.09
C ARG A 8 8.59 35.14 -0.95
N SER A 9 9.76 35.24 -0.32
CA SER A 9 11.05 35.33 -1.00
C SER A 9 11.75 33.98 -1.15
N LEU A 10 11.03 32.87 -0.95
CA LEU A 10 11.59 31.53 -1.02
C LEU A 10 12.16 31.26 -2.42
N GLN A 11 13.44 30.87 -2.46
CA GLN A 11 14.17 30.65 -3.71
C GLN A 11 14.00 29.22 -4.22
N ALA A 12 14.11 29.05 -5.53
CA ALA A 12 14.13 27.73 -6.18
C ALA A 12 15.33 26.86 -5.76
N THR A 13 16.34 27.42 -5.08
CA THR A 13 17.48 26.66 -4.53
C THR A 13 17.07 25.71 -3.40
N VAL A 14 16.09 26.08 -2.55
CA VAL A 14 15.46 25.17 -1.56
C VAL A 14 14.73 24.02 -2.28
N PHE A 15 14.29 24.33 -3.49
CA PHE A 15 13.82 23.46 -4.55
C PHE A 15 14.77 22.28 -4.78
N GLY A 16 15.96 22.66 -5.26
CA GLY A 16 17.01 21.84 -5.87
C GLY A 16 16.95 21.91 -7.40
N GLU A 17 17.53 22.92 -8.04
CA GLU A 17 17.50 23.07 -9.51
C GLU A 17 18.79 22.64 -10.23
N ALA A 18 19.69 21.91 -9.57
CA ALA A 18 20.89 21.36 -10.20
C ALA A 18 20.67 19.92 -10.74
N VAL A 19 20.17 19.86 -11.98
CA VAL A 19 20.34 18.81 -13.02
C VAL A 19 20.84 17.41 -12.59
N GLN A 20 19.99 16.40 -12.81
CA GLN A 20 20.24 14.97 -13.12
C GLN A 20 21.06 14.08 -12.16
N ASN A 21 21.49 14.55 -10.98
CA ASN A 21 22.10 13.69 -9.95
C ASN A 21 21.53 14.00 -8.56
N VAL A 22 21.63 13.06 -7.61
CA VAL A 22 21.35 13.35 -6.18
C VAL A 22 22.28 14.47 -5.75
N THR A 23 21.75 15.68 -5.68
CA THR A 23 22.50 16.87 -5.29
C THR A 23 21.96 17.33 -3.95
N TYR A 24 22.82 17.21 -2.93
CA TYR A 24 22.60 17.88 -1.66
C TYR A 24 22.81 19.37 -1.89
N ASN A 25 21.76 20.17 -1.75
CA ASN A 25 21.95 21.60 -1.69
C ASN A 25 22.33 21.99 -0.25
N LEU A 26 23.63 22.23 -0.03
CA LEU A 26 24.14 22.74 1.22
C LEU A 26 23.90 24.25 1.40
N GLN A 27 23.39 24.95 0.37
CA GLN A 27 23.04 26.36 0.52
C GLN A 27 21.80 26.49 1.43
N ARG A 28 22.05 27.07 2.60
CA ARG A 28 21.06 27.37 3.61
C ARG A 28 20.24 28.58 3.18
N TYR A 29 18.96 28.40 2.88
CA TYR A 29 18.05 29.53 2.74
C TYR A 29 17.72 30.09 4.13
N PRO A 30 18.07 31.35 4.45
CA PRO A 30 17.74 31.93 5.75
C PRO A 30 16.21 32.12 5.87
N HIS A 31 15.57 31.41 6.80
CA HIS A 31 14.11 31.43 6.92
C HIS A 31 13.61 32.31 8.08
N LEU A 32 13.85 31.93 9.34
CA LEU A 32 13.37 32.68 10.50
C LEU A 32 14.42 32.71 11.61
N PRO A 33 14.45 33.74 12.47
CA PRO A 33 15.55 33.92 13.43
C PRO A 33 15.57 32.90 14.58
N ASN A 34 14.47 32.19 14.86
CA ASN A 34 14.37 31.13 15.87
C ASN A 34 12.98 30.44 15.84
N TYR A 35 12.81 29.42 16.67
CA TYR A 35 11.55 28.68 16.85
C TYR A 35 10.37 29.58 17.28
N THR A 36 10.58 30.52 18.21
CA THR A 36 9.53 31.44 18.66
C THR A 36 8.97 32.28 17.52
N ALA A 37 9.83 32.73 16.60
CA ALA A 37 9.42 33.44 15.40
C ALA A 37 8.62 32.54 14.42
N LEU A 38 8.95 31.24 14.33
CA LEU A 38 8.18 30.25 13.56
C LEU A 38 6.76 30.09 14.12
N VAL A 39 6.63 29.88 15.43
CA VAL A 39 5.34 29.77 16.13
C VAL A 39 4.49 31.03 15.90
N LYS A 40 5.08 32.20 16.09
CA LYS A 40 4.40 33.49 15.86
C LYS A 40 3.95 33.65 14.41
N SER A 41 4.80 33.27 13.45
CA SER A 41 4.49 33.37 12.02
C SER A 41 3.37 32.40 11.59
N ALA A 42 3.39 31.17 12.11
CA ALA A 42 2.33 30.19 11.92
C ALA A 42 1.00 30.67 12.52
N GLY A 43 1.01 31.20 13.75
CA GLY A 43 -0.16 31.79 14.42
C GLY A 43 -0.72 33.03 13.70
N ALA A 44 0.15 33.81 13.04
CA ALA A 44 -0.23 34.93 12.20
C ALA A 44 -0.80 34.53 10.81
N GLY A 45 -0.88 33.22 10.52
CA GLY A 45 -1.54 32.70 9.31
C GLY A 45 -0.61 32.28 8.17
N CYS A 46 0.73 32.32 8.35
CA CYS A 46 1.65 31.86 7.32
C CYS A 46 1.51 30.35 7.08
N GLY A 47 1.05 29.95 5.89
CA GLY A 47 0.77 28.55 5.54
C GLY A 47 2.02 27.65 5.62
N LEU A 48 3.14 28.06 5.00
CA LEU A 48 4.37 27.26 5.03
C LEU A 48 4.95 27.14 6.46
N CYS A 49 4.88 28.19 7.26
CA CYS A 49 5.30 28.12 8.67
C CYS A 49 4.43 27.16 9.48
N LYS A 50 3.12 27.09 9.22
CA LYS A 50 2.24 26.08 9.85
C LYS A 50 2.66 24.66 9.48
N ILE A 51 2.97 24.41 8.20
CA ILE A 51 3.45 23.11 7.72
C ILE A 51 4.78 22.72 8.37
N LEU A 52 5.75 23.64 8.41
CA LEU A 52 7.06 23.41 9.04
C LEU A 52 6.93 23.18 10.55
N LEU A 53 6.09 23.97 11.24
CA LEU A 53 5.83 23.79 12.66
C LEU A 53 5.16 22.45 12.96
N HIS A 54 4.18 22.04 12.14
CA HIS A 54 3.55 20.73 12.26
C HIS A 54 4.56 19.60 12.04
N ALA A 55 5.51 19.75 11.10
CA ALA A 55 6.55 18.75 10.88
C ALA A 55 7.55 18.66 12.05
N LEU A 56 7.80 19.76 12.77
CA LEU A 56 8.66 19.76 13.95
C LEU A 56 8.05 19.05 15.15
N LEU A 57 6.75 19.25 15.33
CA LEU A 57 6.01 18.77 16.50
C LEU A 57 5.54 17.32 16.33
N ASP A 58 6.15 16.58 15.40
CA ASP A 58 5.83 15.19 15.16
C ASP A 58 6.22 14.31 16.35
N ASP A 59 5.21 13.75 17.02
CA ASP A 59 5.32 13.03 18.27
C ASP A 59 6.25 11.80 18.19
N GLU A 60 6.30 11.10 17.05
CA GLU A 60 7.20 9.94 16.90
C GLU A 60 8.68 10.32 16.77
N GLN A 61 8.99 11.38 16.02
CA GLN A 61 10.38 11.88 15.92
C GLN A 61 10.83 12.52 17.24
N LEU A 62 9.92 13.23 17.92
CA LEU A 62 10.20 13.79 19.24
C LEU A 62 10.50 12.71 20.28
N LYS A 63 9.72 11.62 20.29
CA LYS A 63 9.90 10.50 21.24
C LYS A 63 11.15 9.67 20.98
N SER A 64 11.57 9.55 19.73
CA SER A 64 12.72 8.73 19.33
C SER A 64 14.06 9.48 19.39
N ASN A 65 14.05 10.81 19.45
CA ASN A 65 15.26 11.62 19.48
C ASN A 65 15.61 12.05 20.93
N ALA A 66 16.53 11.30 21.54
CA ALA A 66 17.00 11.53 22.91
C ALA A 66 17.71 12.89 23.14
N GLU A 67 18.03 13.62 22.07
CA GLU A 67 18.74 14.91 22.15
C GLU A 67 17.79 16.11 22.29
N ILE A 68 16.47 15.90 22.15
CA ILE A 68 15.46 16.96 22.28
C ILE A 68 15.11 17.17 23.75
N LYS A 69 15.36 18.38 24.25
CA LYS A 69 14.97 18.79 25.60
C LYS A 69 13.51 19.21 25.61
N LEU A 70 12.77 18.80 26.64
CA LEU A 70 11.43 19.31 26.92
C LEU A 70 11.50 20.36 28.03
N ASP A 71 10.63 21.37 27.95
CA ASP A 71 10.44 22.36 29.02
C ASP A 71 9.57 21.79 30.15
N HIS A 72 9.32 22.61 31.17
CA HIS A 72 8.50 22.25 32.33
C HIS A 72 7.02 21.95 31.99
N ASN A 73 6.56 22.32 30.80
CA ASN A 73 5.21 22.02 30.29
C ASN A 73 5.21 20.83 29.30
N GLY A 74 6.34 20.13 29.16
CA GLY A 74 6.51 19.03 28.22
C GLY A 74 6.61 19.47 26.76
N GLN A 75 6.88 20.75 26.47
CA GLN A 75 7.05 21.25 25.10
C GLN A 75 8.52 21.15 24.66
N PRO A 76 8.80 20.79 23.39
CA PRO A 76 10.16 20.71 22.90
C PRO A 76 10.83 22.10 22.87
N VAL A 77 12.06 22.14 23.36
CA VAL A 77 12.92 23.32 23.38
C VAL A 77 13.91 23.22 22.22
N PHE A 78 13.72 24.08 21.23
CA PHE A 78 14.59 24.20 20.06
C PHE A 78 15.56 25.38 20.22
N PRO A 79 16.74 25.36 19.56
CA PRO A 79 17.84 26.29 19.84
C PRO A 79 17.50 27.78 19.62
N ASP A 80 18.17 28.62 20.42
CA ASP A 80 18.25 30.07 20.26
C ASP A 80 19.17 30.42 19.08
N GLY A 81 18.68 30.24 17.85
CA GLY A 81 19.47 30.49 16.64
C GLY A 81 18.64 30.53 15.36
N ALA A 82 19.21 31.15 14.34
CA ALA A 82 18.57 31.30 13.04
C ALA A 82 18.25 29.94 12.40
N LEU A 83 17.00 29.76 12.02
CA LEU A 83 16.50 28.61 11.27
C LEU A 83 16.76 28.82 9.78
N GLY A 84 17.44 27.85 9.17
CA GLY A 84 17.61 27.75 7.72
C GLY A 84 16.69 26.69 7.13
N LEU A 85 16.47 26.75 5.82
CA LEU A 85 15.90 25.65 5.05
C LEU A 85 16.98 25.06 4.13
N GLY A 86 17.15 23.74 4.22
CA GLY A 86 17.95 22.94 3.30
C GLY A 86 17.05 22.07 2.43
N GLY A 87 17.55 21.65 1.27
CA GLY A 87 16.80 20.87 0.31
C GLY A 87 17.65 19.79 -0.37
N MET A 88 17.03 18.66 -0.67
CA MET A 88 17.60 17.57 -1.46
C MET A 88 16.60 17.12 -2.51
N LEU A 89 17.06 17.03 -3.76
CA LEU A 89 16.33 16.39 -4.85
C LEU A 89 16.75 14.93 -4.95
N CYS A 90 15.78 14.05 -4.79
CA CYS A 90 15.96 12.62 -5.02
C CYS A 90 15.79 12.30 -6.53
N ILE A 91 16.34 11.17 -6.97
CA ILE A 91 16.29 10.72 -8.39
C ILE A 91 14.85 10.53 -8.88
N ASP A 92 13.93 10.25 -7.97
CA ASP A 92 12.49 10.15 -8.19
C ASP A 92 11.80 11.52 -8.28
N GLY A 93 12.49 12.65 -8.34
CA GLY A 93 11.83 13.96 -8.39
C GLY A 93 11.19 14.42 -7.06
N LYS A 94 11.25 13.59 -6.00
CA LYS A 94 10.85 13.99 -4.65
C LYS A 94 11.85 14.98 -4.08
N ARG A 95 11.33 16.01 -3.43
CA ARG A 95 12.16 16.98 -2.73
C ARG A 95 11.95 16.86 -1.23
N SER A 96 13.03 16.57 -0.51
CA SER A 96 13.06 16.63 0.95
C SER A 96 13.55 18.01 1.36
N ILE A 97 12.76 18.72 2.15
CA ILE A 97 13.12 20.03 2.70
C ILE A 97 13.18 19.87 4.21
N TRP A 98 14.23 20.33 4.86
CA TRP A 98 14.39 20.23 6.31
C TRP A 98 14.76 21.57 6.91
N MET A 99 14.56 21.70 8.22
CA MET A 99 15.07 22.84 8.96
C MET A 99 16.51 22.58 9.40
N ASP A 100 17.40 23.43 8.92
CA ASP A 100 18.80 23.44 9.31
C ASP A 100 18.96 24.21 10.64
N GLY A 101 20.00 23.86 11.40
CA GLY A 101 20.22 24.33 12.76
C GLY A 101 19.53 23.49 13.84
N LEU A 102 18.84 22.41 13.45
CA LEU A 102 18.23 21.44 14.36
C LEU A 102 18.97 20.10 14.29
N VAL A 103 19.11 19.43 15.43
CA VAL A 103 19.82 18.15 15.51
C VAL A 103 18.98 17.03 14.86
N GLY A 104 19.61 16.16 14.06
CA GLY A 104 18.95 14.99 13.48
C GLY A 104 18.02 15.26 12.28
N ALA A 105 18.15 16.41 11.61
CA ALA A 105 17.33 16.79 10.44
C ALA A 105 15.81 16.78 10.73
N LEU A 106 15.40 17.26 11.91
CA LEU A 106 14.00 17.41 12.32
C LEU A 106 13.21 18.37 11.43
N GLY A 107 11.89 18.20 11.42
CA GLY A 107 11.00 19.09 10.67
C GLY A 107 11.08 18.91 9.16
N GLN A 108 11.35 17.68 8.70
CA GLN A 108 11.35 17.38 7.26
C GLN A 108 9.95 17.54 6.69
N VAL A 109 9.87 18.07 5.47
CA VAL A 109 8.65 18.20 4.68
C VAL A 109 8.93 17.71 3.27
N ARG A 110 7.90 17.22 2.58
CA ARG A 110 8.00 16.82 1.17
C ARG A 110 7.47 17.92 0.30
N ALA A 111 8.09 18.11 -0.86
CA ALA A 111 7.58 18.96 -1.90
C ALA A 111 7.60 18.27 -3.27
N TYR A 112 6.53 18.49 -4.04
CA TYR A 112 6.44 18.07 -5.43
C TYR A 112 5.97 19.23 -6.30
N GLU A 113 6.53 19.32 -7.49
CA GLU A 113 6.07 20.30 -8.48
C GLU A 113 4.65 19.95 -8.93
N ILE A 114 3.80 20.97 -8.96
CA ILE A 114 2.45 20.87 -9.49
C ILE A 114 2.56 20.91 -11.02
N PRO A 115 2.08 19.88 -11.75
CA PRO A 115 2.21 19.84 -13.21
C PRO A 115 1.63 21.07 -13.90
N SER A 116 2.28 21.51 -14.97
CA SER A 116 1.78 22.60 -15.81
C SER A 116 0.40 22.23 -16.36
N GLY A 117 -0.62 23.00 -16.00
CA GLY A 117 -2.02 22.74 -16.39
C GLY A 117 -2.84 21.94 -15.36
N TRP A 118 -2.24 21.50 -14.25
CA TRP A 118 -3.02 20.91 -13.16
C TRP A 118 -3.92 21.95 -12.51
N TRP A 119 -5.22 21.69 -12.57
CA TRP A 119 -6.26 22.36 -11.83
C TRP A 119 -6.82 21.36 -10.81
N ASP A 120 -6.92 21.75 -9.55
CA ASP A 120 -7.47 20.90 -8.49
C ASP A 120 -8.97 21.19 -8.37
N PRO A 121 -9.86 20.35 -8.95
CA PRO A 121 -11.30 20.62 -8.97
C PRO A 121 -11.94 20.48 -7.57
N TRP A 122 -11.17 20.09 -6.56
CA TRP A 122 -11.60 19.93 -5.18
C TRP A 122 -10.86 20.87 -4.22
N ALA A 123 -10.28 21.95 -4.72
CA ALA A 123 -9.55 22.93 -3.91
C ALA A 123 -10.43 23.90 -3.12
N GLU A 124 -11.76 23.80 -3.21
CA GLU A 124 -12.68 24.62 -2.41
C GLU A 124 -12.54 24.26 -0.92
N GLU A 125 -12.36 25.27 -0.06
CA GLU A 125 -12.05 25.10 1.37
C GLU A 125 -13.18 24.41 2.17
N ASP A 126 -14.40 24.33 1.62
CA ASP A 126 -15.60 23.82 2.32
C ASP A 126 -16.01 22.39 1.94
N ILE A 127 -15.28 21.70 1.06
CA ILE A 127 -15.60 20.31 0.69
C ILE A 127 -15.11 19.35 1.77
N ASP A 128 -16.00 18.49 2.29
CA ASP A 128 -15.62 17.40 3.18
C ASP A 128 -14.52 16.53 2.55
N VAL A 129 -13.48 16.23 3.33
CA VAL A 129 -12.31 15.50 2.85
C VAL A 129 -12.65 14.10 2.28
N ASN A 130 -13.68 13.44 2.82
CA ASN A 130 -14.13 12.14 2.33
C ASN A 130 -14.93 12.29 1.04
N ASP A 131 -15.71 13.36 0.92
CA ASP A 131 -16.37 13.70 -0.35
C ASP A 131 -15.36 14.01 -1.45
N ARG A 132 -14.33 14.80 -1.13
CA ARG A 132 -13.18 15.04 -2.01
C ARG A 132 -12.52 13.71 -2.39
N ALA A 133 -12.28 12.81 -1.43
CA ALA A 133 -11.64 11.54 -1.69
C ALA A 133 -12.40 10.70 -2.73
N VAL A 134 -13.73 10.62 -2.64
CA VAL A 134 -14.53 9.87 -3.63
C VAL A 134 -14.42 10.50 -5.02
N GLY A 135 -14.43 11.84 -5.12
CA GLY A 135 -14.22 12.54 -6.38
C GLY A 135 -12.85 12.25 -7.00
N VAL A 136 -11.80 12.28 -6.17
CA VAL A 136 -10.42 12.01 -6.58
C VAL A 136 -10.22 10.55 -7.00
N ILE A 137 -10.83 9.59 -6.28
CA ILE A 137 -10.83 8.17 -6.65
C ILE A 137 -11.50 7.99 -8.02
N SER A 138 -12.62 8.65 -8.27
CA SER A 138 -13.30 8.61 -9.58
C SER A 138 -12.39 9.13 -10.70
N TYR A 139 -11.67 10.23 -10.46
CA TYR A 139 -10.66 10.76 -11.38
C TYR A 139 -9.55 9.74 -11.66
N TRP A 140 -8.94 9.16 -10.63
CA TRP A 140 -7.87 8.18 -10.79
C TRP A 140 -8.30 6.92 -11.54
N ILE A 141 -9.52 6.42 -11.28
CA ILE A 141 -10.09 5.29 -12.02
C ILE A 141 -10.22 5.63 -13.51
N LYS A 142 -10.79 6.80 -13.84
CA LYS A 142 -11.00 7.22 -15.23
C LYS A 142 -9.68 7.38 -15.97
N THR A 143 -8.69 8.06 -15.37
CA THR A 143 -7.36 8.22 -15.97
C THR A 143 -6.68 6.87 -16.14
N CYS A 144 -6.77 5.97 -15.15
CA CYS A 144 -6.19 4.63 -15.25
C CYS A 144 -6.80 3.80 -16.40
N LEU A 145 -8.12 3.84 -16.57
CA LEU A 145 -8.80 3.15 -17.66
C LEU A 145 -8.42 3.72 -19.03
N ALA A 146 -8.24 5.03 -19.13
CA ALA A 146 -7.89 5.70 -20.38
C ALA A 146 -6.41 5.51 -20.78
N GLU A 147 -5.48 5.55 -19.81
CA GLU A 147 -4.05 5.73 -20.09
C GLU A 147 -3.17 4.54 -19.70
N HIS A 148 -3.70 3.55 -18.97
CA HIS A 148 -2.92 2.41 -18.45
C HIS A 148 -3.46 1.05 -18.95
N PRO A 149 -3.16 0.66 -20.21
CA PRO A 149 -3.58 -0.62 -20.77
C PRO A 149 -3.20 -1.84 -19.92
N GLU A 150 -2.07 -1.78 -19.20
CA GLU A 150 -1.60 -2.85 -18.32
C GLU A 150 -2.56 -3.13 -17.16
N CYS A 151 -3.42 -2.16 -16.80
CA CYS A 151 -4.39 -2.27 -15.70
C CYS A 151 -5.72 -2.92 -16.11
N TRP A 152 -5.97 -3.14 -17.41
CA TRP A 152 -7.24 -3.69 -17.87
C TRP A 152 -7.13 -4.76 -18.97
N GLN A 153 -6.07 -4.79 -19.77
CA GLN A 153 -5.91 -5.77 -20.86
C GLN A 153 -5.81 -7.22 -20.39
N SER A 154 -5.34 -7.46 -19.16
CA SER A 154 -5.20 -8.80 -18.57
C SER A 154 -6.40 -9.23 -17.71
N ARG A 155 -7.51 -8.49 -17.74
CA ARG A 155 -8.72 -8.82 -16.97
C ARG A 155 -9.50 -9.92 -17.68
N PRO A 156 -10.01 -10.93 -16.95
CA PRO A 156 -11.08 -11.76 -17.47
C PRO A 156 -12.29 -10.85 -17.72
N VAL A 157 -12.66 -10.66 -18.99
CA VAL A 157 -13.72 -9.71 -19.40
C VAL A 157 -15.10 -10.10 -18.84
N ASP A 158 -15.25 -11.36 -18.43
CA ASP A 158 -16.53 -11.95 -18.05
C ASP A 158 -16.66 -12.45 -16.61
N PHE A 159 -15.63 -12.25 -15.79
CA PHE A 159 -15.66 -12.74 -14.40
C PHE A 159 -16.55 -11.88 -13.51
N ILE A 160 -17.35 -12.54 -12.68
CA ILE A 160 -18.04 -11.98 -11.53
C ILE A 160 -17.99 -13.03 -10.40
N PRO A 161 -17.82 -12.63 -9.13
CA PRO A 161 -17.84 -13.58 -8.02
C PRO A 161 -19.16 -14.35 -7.95
N THR A 162 -19.16 -15.54 -7.35
CA THR A 162 -20.36 -16.38 -7.18
C THR A 162 -21.51 -15.60 -6.56
N ARG A 163 -21.19 -14.77 -5.56
CA ARG A 163 -22.12 -13.87 -4.88
C ARG A 163 -21.53 -12.47 -4.77
N VAL A 164 -22.38 -11.46 -4.87
CA VAL A 164 -22.04 -10.04 -4.66
C VAL A 164 -23.17 -9.34 -3.92
N ILE A 165 -22.88 -8.22 -3.27
CA ILE A 165 -23.89 -7.36 -2.66
C ILE A 165 -24.36 -6.34 -3.69
N ALA A 166 -25.63 -6.39 -4.07
CA ALA A 166 -26.30 -5.33 -4.81
C ALA A 166 -26.54 -4.14 -3.89
N VAL A 167 -25.92 -2.99 -4.23
CA VAL A 167 -25.91 -1.84 -3.30
C VAL A 167 -27.15 -0.94 -3.42
N GLY A 168 -27.97 -1.07 -4.45
CA GLY A 168 -29.12 -0.17 -4.65
C GLY A 168 -28.71 1.27 -5.02
N GLY A 169 -29.67 2.19 -4.94
CA GLY A 169 -29.50 3.61 -5.26
C GLY A 169 -29.03 4.48 -4.10
N GLU A 170 -28.87 5.77 -4.39
CA GLU A 170 -28.62 6.77 -3.36
C GLU A 170 -29.88 6.96 -2.49
N GLY A 171 -29.72 6.86 -1.17
CA GLY A 171 -30.82 6.93 -0.19
C GLY A 171 -31.37 5.58 0.28
N ASP A 172 -31.08 4.47 -0.43
CA ASP A 172 -31.55 3.14 -0.02
C ASP A 172 -30.89 2.72 1.31
N ASP A 173 -31.70 2.27 2.27
CA ASP A 173 -31.29 1.84 3.61
C ASP A 173 -31.04 0.32 3.73
N HIS A 174 -31.14 -0.39 2.61
CA HIS A 174 -30.94 -1.82 2.51
C HIS A 174 -30.07 -2.18 1.31
N VAL A 175 -29.46 -3.36 1.38
CA VAL A 175 -28.70 -4.01 0.31
C VAL A 175 -29.11 -5.46 0.21
N GLN A 176 -28.72 -6.14 -0.88
CA GLN A 176 -29.12 -7.53 -1.10
C GLN A 176 -27.91 -8.37 -1.49
N LEU A 177 -27.71 -9.51 -0.84
CA LEU A 177 -26.81 -10.54 -1.35
C LEU A 177 -27.46 -11.18 -2.57
N ILE A 178 -26.76 -11.23 -3.70
CA ILE A 178 -27.27 -11.85 -4.92
C ILE A 178 -26.36 -12.97 -5.39
N GLN A 179 -26.95 -14.01 -5.94
CA GLN A 179 -26.24 -15.07 -6.64
C GLN A 179 -26.02 -14.65 -8.10
N ALA A 180 -24.78 -14.39 -8.48
CA ALA A 180 -24.46 -13.72 -9.73
C ALA A 180 -24.88 -14.55 -10.96
N LYS A 181 -24.76 -15.88 -10.88
CA LYS A 181 -25.20 -16.80 -11.95
C LYS A 181 -26.70 -16.79 -12.19
N GLU A 182 -27.52 -16.53 -11.18
CA GLU A 182 -28.99 -16.54 -11.30
C GLU A 182 -29.53 -15.22 -11.83
N ARG A 183 -28.88 -14.11 -11.44
CA ARG A 183 -29.29 -12.76 -11.84
C ARG A 183 -28.72 -12.31 -13.19
N GLU A 184 -27.65 -12.94 -13.66
CA GLU A 184 -26.89 -12.58 -14.86
C GLU A 184 -26.75 -11.05 -15.06
N PRO A 185 -26.02 -10.34 -14.16
CA PRO A 185 -25.89 -8.89 -14.25
C PRO A 185 -25.33 -8.43 -15.61
N ALA A 186 -26.03 -7.50 -16.25
CA ALA A 186 -25.56 -6.89 -17.49
C ALA A 186 -24.26 -6.09 -17.27
N ASP A 187 -24.15 -5.39 -16.13
CA ASP A 187 -22.92 -4.77 -15.67
C ASP A 187 -22.20 -5.70 -14.70
N LYS A 188 -21.07 -6.27 -15.12
CA LYS A 188 -20.24 -7.14 -14.27
C LYS A 188 -19.22 -6.36 -13.43
N ARG A 189 -19.23 -5.02 -13.47
CA ARG A 189 -18.33 -4.22 -12.62
C ARG A 189 -18.77 -4.31 -11.16
N TYR A 190 -17.80 -4.60 -10.30
CA TYR A 190 -17.99 -4.58 -8.85
C TYR A 190 -16.77 -3.94 -8.16
N VAL A 191 -17.02 -3.42 -6.97
CA VAL A 191 -15.98 -3.01 -6.02
C VAL A 191 -15.62 -4.20 -5.14
N ALA A 192 -14.36 -4.42 -4.81
CA ALA A 192 -13.97 -5.36 -3.75
C ALA A 192 -13.59 -4.57 -2.48
N LEU A 193 -13.95 -5.09 -1.30
CA LEU A 193 -13.54 -4.51 -0.02
C LEU A 193 -12.44 -5.34 0.64
N SER A 194 -11.31 -4.70 0.94
CA SER A 194 -10.25 -5.23 1.80
C SER A 194 -10.35 -4.56 3.17
N HIS A 195 -10.54 -5.34 4.23
CA HIS A 195 -10.77 -4.79 5.57
C HIS A 195 -10.34 -5.71 6.72
N CYS A 196 -10.14 -5.13 7.90
CA CYS A 196 -9.99 -5.89 9.14
C CYS A 196 -11.38 -6.23 9.69
N TRP A 197 -11.64 -7.51 9.94
CA TRP A 197 -12.91 -7.93 10.56
C TRP A 197 -12.96 -7.44 12.02
N GLY A 198 -11.86 -7.58 12.75
CA GLY A 198 -11.82 -7.33 14.19
C GLY A 198 -12.58 -8.40 14.98
N LEU A 199 -12.72 -8.18 16.29
CA LEU A 199 -13.40 -9.12 17.21
C LEU A 199 -14.89 -8.82 17.38
N ASN A 200 -15.37 -7.67 16.91
CA ASN A 200 -16.70 -7.12 17.22
C ASN A 200 -17.63 -7.06 16.00
N MET A 201 -17.52 -8.00 15.06
CA MET A 201 -18.43 -8.05 13.91
C MET A 201 -19.85 -8.43 14.34
N PRO A 202 -20.89 -7.66 13.98
CA PRO A 202 -22.26 -8.06 14.25
C PRO A 202 -22.63 -9.29 13.41
N PRO A 203 -23.54 -10.18 13.89
CA PRO A 203 -23.93 -11.38 13.16
C PRO A 203 -24.42 -11.11 11.74
N SER A 204 -25.15 -10.01 11.52
CA SER A 204 -25.63 -9.54 10.23
C SER A 204 -24.54 -9.07 9.26
N ALA A 205 -23.33 -8.83 9.73
CA ALA A 205 -22.18 -8.50 8.88
C ALA A 205 -21.41 -9.76 8.45
N THR A 206 -21.94 -10.96 8.74
CA THR A 206 -21.36 -12.24 8.37
C THR A 206 -22.43 -13.18 7.84
N THR A 207 -22.21 -13.80 6.69
CA THR A 207 -23.13 -14.79 6.14
C THR A 207 -22.79 -16.18 6.70
N VAL A 208 -23.76 -16.80 7.35
CA VAL A 208 -23.76 -18.21 7.74
C VAL A 208 -25.03 -18.86 7.20
N GLU A 209 -25.08 -20.19 7.14
CA GLU A 209 -26.22 -20.92 6.56
C GLU A 209 -27.57 -20.48 7.16
N ALA A 210 -27.60 -20.25 8.48
CA ALA A 210 -28.79 -19.83 9.22
C ALA A 210 -29.37 -18.48 8.79
N VAL A 211 -28.56 -17.56 8.25
CA VAL A 211 -28.99 -16.20 7.83
C VAL A 211 -28.89 -15.97 6.32
N LEU A 212 -28.42 -16.97 5.56
CA LEU A 212 -28.23 -16.88 4.11
C LEU A 212 -29.51 -16.47 3.38
N SER A 213 -30.64 -17.11 3.71
CA SER A 213 -31.94 -16.79 3.10
C SER A 213 -32.40 -15.36 3.39
N ASP A 214 -32.08 -14.82 4.57
CA ASP A 214 -32.41 -13.45 4.93
C ASP A 214 -31.50 -12.46 4.19
N HIS A 215 -30.20 -12.75 4.10
CA HIS A 215 -29.25 -11.94 3.33
C HIS A 215 -29.58 -11.89 1.84
N LEU A 216 -30.04 -13.01 1.27
CA LEU A 216 -30.55 -13.10 -0.10
C LEU A 216 -31.83 -12.28 -0.32
N ARG A 217 -32.60 -12.03 0.74
CA ARG A 217 -33.82 -11.19 0.66
C ARG A 217 -33.49 -9.71 0.82
N SER A 218 -32.84 -9.33 1.91
CA SER A 218 -32.48 -7.95 2.25
C SER A 218 -31.61 -7.90 3.50
N ILE A 219 -30.63 -6.99 3.50
CA ILE A 219 -29.76 -6.67 4.63
C ILE A 219 -29.92 -5.18 4.91
N SER A 220 -30.37 -4.82 6.12
CA SER A 220 -30.44 -3.41 6.51
C SER A 220 -29.04 -2.84 6.75
N LEU A 221 -28.76 -1.64 6.23
CA LEU A 221 -27.51 -0.92 6.45
C LEU A 221 -27.26 -0.65 7.94
N ASN A 222 -28.32 -0.44 8.74
CA ASN A 222 -28.19 -0.19 10.19
C ASN A 222 -27.65 -1.40 10.97
N ASN A 223 -27.68 -2.59 10.36
CA ASN A 223 -27.17 -3.82 10.94
C ASN A 223 -25.74 -4.13 10.46
N LEU A 224 -25.16 -3.29 9.60
CA LEU A 224 -23.81 -3.46 9.08
C LEU A 224 -22.81 -2.59 9.85
N THR A 225 -21.53 -2.90 9.68
CA THR A 225 -20.45 -2.14 10.29
C THR A 225 -20.26 -0.78 9.60
N ALA A 226 -19.64 0.17 10.29
CA ALA A 226 -19.36 1.50 9.72
C ALA A 226 -18.51 1.39 8.44
N THR A 227 -17.52 0.48 8.42
CA THR A 227 -16.70 0.18 7.24
C THR A 227 -17.53 -0.31 6.07
N PHE A 228 -18.52 -1.17 6.30
CA PHE A 228 -19.38 -1.66 5.23
C PHE A 228 -20.32 -0.57 4.72
N ILE A 229 -20.91 0.21 5.62
CA ILE A 229 -21.78 1.32 5.27
C ILE A 229 -21.02 2.33 4.40
N ASP A 230 -19.80 2.70 4.79
CA ASP A 230 -18.97 3.62 4.01
C ASP A 230 -18.59 3.03 2.66
N ALA A 231 -18.12 1.78 2.62
CA ALA A 231 -17.75 1.12 1.37
C ALA A 231 -18.94 1.02 0.40
N ILE A 232 -20.13 0.73 0.90
CA ILE A 232 -21.38 0.71 0.12
C ILE A 232 -21.71 2.10 -0.42
N LYS A 233 -21.65 3.14 0.43
CA LYS A 233 -21.90 4.53 0.01
C LYS A 233 -20.89 5.01 -1.04
N ILE A 234 -19.61 4.70 -0.87
CA ILE A 234 -18.56 5.00 -1.86
C ILE A 234 -18.87 4.26 -3.17
N THR A 235 -19.23 2.98 -3.10
CA THR A 235 -19.58 2.16 -4.28
C THR A 235 -20.74 2.78 -5.07
N ARG A 236 -21.81 3.20 -4.39
CA ARG A 236 -22.95 3.92 -5.00
C ARG A 236 -22.48 5.19 -5.71
N ARG A 237 -21.66 6.02 -5.05
CA ARG A 237 -21.14 7.28 -5.60
C ARG A 237 -20.17 7.11 -6.76
N LEU A 238 -19.49 5.97 -6.84
CA LEU A 238 -18.67 5.60 -8.00
C LEU A 238 -19.53 5.13 -9.20
N GLY A 239 -20.86 5.01 -9.03
CA GLY A 239 -21.77 4.53 -10.07
C GLY A 239 -21.64 3.03 -10.34
N ILE A 240 -21.24 2.26 -9.32
CA ILE A 240 -21.08 0.80 -9.40
C ILE A 240 -22.20 0.14 -8.59
N SER A 241 -22.83 -0.88 -9.17
CA SER A 241 -24.03 -1.50 -8.58
C SER A 241 -23.73 -2.64 -7.61
N TYR A 242 -22.48 -3.11 -7.56
CA TYR A 242 -22.10 -4.29 -6.83
C TYR A 242 -20.83 -4.06 -5.99
N ILE A 243 -20.83 -4.59 -4.78
CA ILE A 243 -19.64 -4.71 -3.94
C ILE A 243 -19.47 -6.16 -3.48
N TRP A 244 -18.24 -6.65 -3.46
CA TRP A 244 -17.88 -7.93 -2.87
C TRP A 244 -17.21 -7.69 -1.52
N ILE A 245 -17.73 -8.36 -0.50
CA ILE A 245 -17.25 -8.33 0.88
C ILE A 245 -17.18 -9.77 1.35
N ASP A 246 -15.98 -10.28 1.65
CA ASP A 246 -15.69 -11.68 1.98
C ASP A 246 -16.64 -12.25 3.05
N SER A 247 -16.82 -11.55 4.17
CA SER A 247 -17.66 -12.00 5.27
C SER A 247 -19.14 -12.16 4.89
N LEU A 248 -19.61 -11.42 3.89
CA LEU A 248 -21.00 -11.47 3.42
C LEU A 248 -21.19 -12.35 2.17
N CYS A 249 -20.16 -12.44 1.31
CA CYS A 249 -20.25 -13.13 0.03
C CYS A 249 -19.79 -14.60 0.11
N ILE A 250 -19.24 -15.03 1.24
CA ILE A 250 -18.83 -16.41 1.55
C ILE A 250 -19.63 -16.91 2.76
N VAL A 251 -20.10 -18.15 2.71
CA VAL A 251 -20.83 -18.79 3.82
C VAL A 251 -19.82 -19.33 4.83
N GLN A 252 -19.63 -18.61 5.94
CA GLN A 252 -18.48 -18.78 6.84
C GLN A 252 -18.45 -20.09 7.62
N ASP A 253 -19.61 -20.72 7.84
CA ASP A 253 -19.75 -22.00 8.54
C ASP A 253 -19.80 -23.21 7.58
N SER A 254 -19.60 -22.99 6.27
CA SER A 254 -19.53 -24.05 5.26
C SER A 254 -18.10 -24.22 4.74
N ALA A 255 -17.43 -25.32 5.14
CA ALA A 255 -16.06 -25.60 4.69
C ALA A 255 -15.97 -25.78 3.16
N ALA A 256 -16.98 -26.39 2.54
CA ALA A 256 -17.00 -26.59 1.09
C ALA A 256 -17.16 -25.27 0.32
N ASP A 257 -18.01 -24.37 0.84
CA ASP A 257 -18.20 -23.03 0.25
C ASP A 257 -16.94 -22.18 0.44
N TRP A 258 -16.34 -22.22 1.64
CA TRP A 258 -15.09 -21.55 1.92
C TRP A 258 -13.95 -22.02 1.01
N ASP A 259 -13.77 -23.34 0.83
CA ASP A 259 -12.73 -23.89 -0.05
C ASP A 259 -12.92 -23.43 -1.52
N ALA A 260 -14.17 -23.43 -2.00
CA ALA A 260 -14.50 -22.97 -3.35
C ALA A 260 -14.20 -21.47 -3.53
N GLU A 261 -14.72 -20.62 -2.64
CA GLU A 261 -14.55 -19.17 -2.74
C GLU A 261 -13.10 -18.73 -2.47
N ALA A 262 -12.40 -19.40 -1.54
CA ALA A 262 -10.99 -19.13 -1.26
C ALA A 262 -10.10 -19.38 -2.50
N SER A 263 -10.41 -20.44 -3.26
CA SER A 263 -9.70 -20.74 -4.52
C SER A 263 -9.91 -19.66 -5.60
N GLU A 264 -11.04 -18.95 -5.55
CA GLU A 264 -11.44 -17.89 -6.49
C GLU A 264 -11.02 -16.48 -6.04
N MET A 265 -10.57 -16.28 -4.80
CA MET A 265 -10.21 -14.93 -4.30
C MET A 265 -9.20 -14.22 -5.19
N ALA A 266 -8.28 -14.95 -5.82
CA ALA A 266 -7.36 -14.35 -6.77
C ALA A 266 -8.08 -13.69 -7.95
N ALA A 267 -9.11 -14.36 -8.49
CA ALA A 267 -9.95 -13.85 -9.57
C ALA A 267 -10.83 -12.69 -9.09
N VAL A 268 -11.35 -12.76 -7.86
CA VAL A 268 -12.14 -11.67 -7.22
C VAL A 268 -11.36 -10.35 -7.19
N TYR A 269 -10.15 -10.31 -6.64
CA TYR A 269 -9.40 -9.06 -6.55
C TYR A 269 -8.79 -8.65 -7.90
N SER A 270 -8.33 -9.60 -8.71
CA SER A 270 -7.74 -9.27 -10.03
C SER A 270 -8.75 -8.78 -11.07
N SER A 271 -10.04 -9.08 -10.91
CA SER A 271 -11.11 -8.64 -11.82
C SER A 271 -11.88 -7.42 -11.30
N ALA A 272 -11.75 -7.06 -10.02
CA ALA A 272 -12.44 -5.95 -9.41
C ALA A 272 -12.28 -4.64 -10.22
N TYR A 273 -13.35 -3.85 -10.32
CA TYR A 273 -13.29 -2.55 -11.00
C TYR A 273 -12.33 -1.61 -10.27
N VAL A 274 -12.42 -1.61 -8.93
CA VAL A 274 -11.49 -1.01 -7.97
C VAL A 274 -11.64 -1.77 -6.64
N THR A 275 -10.55 -1.89 -5.89
CA THR A 275 -10.58 -2.37 -4.51
C THR A 275 -10.56 -1.17 -3.57
N LEU A 276 -11.47 -1.12 -2.59
CA LEU A 276 -11.38 -0.19 -1.47
C LEU A 276 -10.70 -0.92 -0.32
N ALA A 277 -9.62 -0.34 0.21
CA ALA A 277 -8.92 -0.88 1.37
C ALA A 277 -9.15 0.04 2.57
N ALA A 278 -9.79 -0.48 3.62
CA ALA A 278 -9.92 0.19 4.90
C ALA A 278 -8.60 0.09 5.69
N SER A 279 -7.50 0.57 5.10
CA SER A 279 -6.13 0.34 5.58
C SER A 279 -5.91 0.76 7.03
N GLY A 280 -6.38 1.96 7.39
CA GLY A 280 -6.26 2.54 8.72
C GLY A 280 -7.21 1.97 9.77
N SER A 281 -8.18 1.14 9.36
CA SER A 281 -9.21 0.58 10.25
C SER A 281 -8.79 -0.79 10.78
N ALA A 282 -8.61 -0.89 12.10
CA ALA A 282 -8.28 -2.12 12.82
C ALA A 282 -9.48 -3.09 12.93
N ASP A 283 -10.71 -2.59 12.77
CA ASP A 283 -11.93 -3.39 12.72
C ASP A 283 -13.01 -2.69 11.88
N GLY A 284 -14.21 -3.29 11.79
CA GLY A 284 -15.34 -2.73 11.04
C GLY A 284 -15.95 -1.44 11.60
N THR A 285 -15.57 -0.99 12.80
CA THR A 285 -16.23 0.16 13.47
C THR A 285 -15.70 1.52 13.00
N GLN A 286 -14.51 1.57 12.39
CA GLN A 286 -13.81 2.82 12.10
C GLN A 286 -14.12 3.41 10.71
N GLY A 287 -14.73 2.65 9.80
CA GLY A 287 -15.16 3.16 8.51
C GLY A 287 -14.14 3.00 7.36
N CYS A 288 -14.50 3.56 6.21
CA CYS A 288 -13.61 3.81 5.06
C CYS A 288 -13.46 5.32 4.87
N ARG A 289 -12.79 5.98 5.81
CA ARG A 289 -12.73 7.45 5.90
C ARG A 289 -11.35 7.93 6.31
N THR A 290 -11.03 9.16 5.96
CA THR A 290 -9.89 9.87 6.54
C THR A 290 -10.32 10.48 7.87
N GLN A 291 -9.57 10.19 8.93
CA GLN A 291 -9.86 10.71 10.27
C GLN A 291 -9.42 12.16 10.49
N ARG A 292 -8.75 12.76 9.49
CA ARG A 292 -8.29 14.15 9.54
C ARG A 292 -9.24 15.04 8.79
N ASP A 293 -9.70 16.12 9.44
CA ASP A 293 -10.55 17.14 8.81
C ASP A 293 -9.84 17.89 7.68
N GLN A 294 -8.51 17.98 7.73
CA GLN A 294 -7.69 18.60 6.68
C GLN A 294 -6.37 17.85 6.49
N VAL A 295 -5.89 17.81 5.25
CA VAL A 295 -4.55 17.29 4.95
C VAL A 295 -3.56 18.45 4.95
N PRO A 296 -2.49 18.43 5.77
CA PRO A 296 -1.61 19.58 5.96
C PRO A 296 -0.66 19.72 4.77
N TYR A 297 -1.14 20.37 3.71
CA TYR A 297 -0.32 20.83 2.59
C TYR A 297 -0.54 22.32 2.30
N ILE A 298 0.42 22.92 1.62
CA ILE A 298 0.34 24.28 1.10
C ILE A 298 0.97 24.33 -0.29
N ASP A 299 0.32 25.03 -1.22
CA ASP A 299 0.90 25.29 -2.54
C ASP A 299 1.76 26.55 -2.46
N VAL A 300 3.06 26.39 -2.63
CA VAL A 300 4.07 27.45 -2.55
C VAL A 300 4.45 27.88 -3.96
N PRO A 301 4.16 29.13 -4.35
CA PRO A 301 4.72 29.68 -5.58
C PRO A 301 6.22 29.94 -5.41
N ILE A 302 7.01 29.58 -6.42
CA ILE A 302 8.44 29.86 -6.45
C ILE A 302 8.73 30.84 -7.57
N ASN A 303 9.50 31.88 -7.24
CA ASN A 303 10.02 32.84 -8.20
C ASN A 303 11.33 32.30 -8.79
N GLY A 304 11.53 32.49 -10.09
CA GLY A 304 12.57 31.86 -10.93
C GLY A 304 13.93 31.62 -10.27
N GLY A 305 14.54 30.49 -10.59
CA GLY A 305 15.90 30.15 -10.16
C GLY A 305 16.98 30.89 -10.95
N GLU A 306 18.22 30.87 -10.44
CA GLU A 306 19.39 31.47 -11.09
C GLU A 306 19.67 30.90 -12.50
N LEU A 307 19.12 29.73 -12.82
CA LEU A 307 19.33 29.00 -14.08
C LEU A 307 18.31 29.33 -15.19
N GLU A 308 17.19 29.99 -14.86
CA GLU A 308 16.18 30.42 -15.84
C GLU A 308 15.65 31.84 -15.53
N PRO A 309 16.52 32.88 -15.53
CA PRO A 309 16.13 34.25 -15.21
C PRO A 309 15.11 34.86 -16.20
N GLU A 310 14.95 34.27 -17.38
CA GLU A 310 14.02 34.67 -18.44
C GLU A 310 12.69 33.90 -18.41
N SER A 311 12.56 32.87 -17.56
CA SER A 311 11.35 32.06 -17.46
C SER A 311 10.24 32.83 -16.75
N MET A 312 9.25 33.28 -17.52
CA MET A 312 8.04 33.93 -17.00
C MET A 312 7.06 32.97 -16.32
N THR A 313 7.32 31.66 -16.35
CA THR A 313 6.42 30.65 -15.76
C THR A 313 6.73 30.45 -14.28
N GLN A 314 5.87 30.98 -13.42
CA GLN A 314 5.94 30.76 -11.98
C GLN A 314 5.66 29.27 -11.66
N ARG A 315 6.71 28.53 -11.27
CA ARG A 315 6.56 27.14 -10.80
C ARG A 315 5.83 27.12 -9.46
N ARG A 316 4.98 26.12 -9.24
CA ARG A 316 4.27 25.92 -7.96
C ARG A 316 4.62 24.56 -7.40
N TYR A 317 4.89 24.52 -6.11
CA TYR A 317 5.23 23.31 -5.40
C TYR A 317 4.22 23.07 -4.29
N ARG A 318 3.64 21.87 -4.24
CA ARG A 318 2.84 21.46 -3.09
C ARG A 318 3.77 20.93 -2.02
N VAL A 319 3.79 21.60 -0.88
CA VAL A 319 4.60 21.26 0.29
C VAL A 319 3.70 20.64 1.34
N CYS A 320 4.02 19.45 1.83
CA CYS A 320 3.28 18.81 2.91
C CYS A 320 4.22 18.40 4.04
N ALA A 321 3.71 18.48 5.28
CA ALA A 321 4.47 18.03 6.43
C ALA A 321 4.70 16.51 6.31
N TRP A 322 5.89 16.03 6.70
CA TRP A 322 6.23 14.60 6.65
C TRP A 322 5.54 13.69 7.69
N PRO A 323 4.83 14.13 8.75
CA PRO A 323 4.77 13.29 9.95
C PRO A 323 3.93 12.01 9.82
N ASN A 324 3.13 11.85 8.75
CA ASN A 324 2.44 10.59 8.48
C ASN A 324 2.68 10.01 7.06
N PHE A 325 3.55 10.60 6.24
CA PHE A 325 3.70 10.24 4.82
C PHE A 325 4.96 9.42 4.51
N SER A 326 5.53 8.72 5.50
CA SER A 326 6.59 7.74 5.24
C SER A 326 6.00 6.43 4.69
N ASP A 327 6.73 5.77 3.79
CA ASP A 327 6.40 4.43 3.26
C ASP A 327 6.34 3.36 4.39
N TYR A 328 6.82 3.71 5.59
CA TYR A 328 6.71 2.90 6.80
C TYR A 328 5.32 2.96 7.45
N HIS A 329 4.51 4.02 7.28
CA HIS A 329 3.19 4.10 7.95
C HIS A 329 2.13 3.22 7.29
N ILE A 330 2.13 3.10 5.96
CA ILE A 330 1.18 2.17 5.31
C ILE A 330 1.50 0.71 5.68
N ASN A 331 2.76 0.39 6.02
CA ASN A 331 3.10 -0.92 6.60
C ASN A 331 2.59 -1.09 8.04
N ARG A 332 2.35 0.00 8.77
CA ARG A 332 1.82 0.03 10.15
C ARG A 332 0.30 0.11 10.22
N ASP A 333 -0.35 0.53 9.14
CA ASP A 333 -1.80 0.54 9.02
C ASP A 333 -2.34 -0.89 9.31
N PRO A 334 -3.35 -1.04 10.18
CA PRO A 334 -3.77 -2.34 10.70
C PRO A 334 -4.01 -3.42 9.64
N LEU A 335 -4.60 -3.06 8.49
CA LEU A 335 -4.89 -3.99 7.40
C LEU A 335 -3.64 -4.70 6.87
N HIS A 336 -2.52 -3.97 6.80
CA HIS A 336 -1.28 -4.48 6.24
C HIS A 336 -0.55 -5.42 7.19
N SER A 337 -1.05 -5.62 8.42
CA SER A 337 -0.57 -6.65 9.32
C SER A 337 -1.17 -8.03 9.01
N ARG A 338 -2.25 -8.13 8.22
CA ARG A 338 -2.96 -9.40 7.95
C ARG A 338 -2.37 -10.12 6.73
N GLY A 339 -2.25 -11.45 6.82
CA GLY A 339 -1.65 -12.28 5.77
C GLY A 339 -2.41 -12.28 4.44
N TRP A 340 -3.74 -12.44 4.49
CA TRP A 340 -4.59 -12.44 3.29
C TRP A 340 -4.51 -11.11 2.51
N CYS A 341 -4.37 -9.99 3.23
CA CYS A 341 -4.41 -8.65 2.62
C CYS A 341 -3.25 -8.35 1.68
N LEU A 342 -2.13 -9.11 1.76
CA LEU A 342 -1.08 -9.00 0.75
C LEU A 342 -1.60 -9.41 -0.63
N GLN A 343 -2.28 -10.55 -0.73
CA GLN A 343 -2.85 -11.04 -1.99
C GLN A 343 -3.92 -10.07 -2.52
N GLU A 344 -4.79 -9.59 -1.63
CA GLU A 344 -5.88 -8.66 -1.97
C GLU A 344 -5.33 -7.40 -2.66
N ARG A 345 -4.25 -6.83 -2.11
CA ARG A 345 -3.56 -5.67 -2.68
C ARG A 345 -2.83 -6.02 -3.98
N GLU A 346 -1.97 -7.03 -3.93
CA GLU A 346 -1.04 -7.35 -5.01
C GLU A 346 -1.73 -7.80 -6.31
N LEU A 347 -2.90 -8.43 -6.19
CA LEU A 347 -3.70 -8.85 -7.34
C LEU A 347 -4.63 -7.75 -7.88
N SER A 348 -5.01 -6.78 -7.03
CA SER A 348 -5.88 -5.67 -7.42
C SER A 348 -5.23 -4.81 -8.51
N PRO A 349 -5.86 -4.61 -9.69
CA PRO A 349 -5.27 -3.75 -10.71
C PRO A 349 -5.32 -2.26 -10.34
N ARG A 350 -6.22 -1.91 -9.41
CA ARG A 350 -6.52 -0.58 -8.90
C ARG A 350 -7.00 -0.71 -7.45
N ILE A 351 -6.40 0.04 -6.54
CA ILE A 351 -6.77 0.02 -5.13
C ILE A 351 -6.68 1.43 -4.53
N ALA A 352 -7.70 1.80 -3.77
CA ALA A 352 -7.76 3.02 -2.98
C ALA A 352 -7.63 2.66 -1.50
N HIS A 353 -6.54 3.09 -0.88
CA HIS A 353 -6.23 2.89 0.53
C HIS A 353 -6.77 4.05 1.35
N PHE A 354 -7.76 3.79 2.19
CA PHE A 354 -8.17 4.67 3.28
C PHE A 354 -7.26 4.41 4.47
N SER A 355 -6.07 5.02 4.41
CA SER A 355 -5.07 4.95 5.48
C SER A 355 -5.46 5.85 6.65
N SER A 356 -4.80 5.64 7.79
CA SER A 356 -5.02 6.43 9.01
C SER A 356 -4.80 7.95 8.81
N ASP A 357 -4.00 8.34 7.83
CA ASP A 357 -3.55 9.72 7.61
C ASP A 357 -4.06 10.38 6.33
N THR A 358 -4.33 9.60 5.27
CA THR A 358 -4.79 10.12 3.97
C THR A 358 -5.44 9.01 3.13
N VAL A 359 -5.97 9.38 1.96
CA VAL A 359 -6.30 8.41 0.91
C VAL A 359 -5.13 8.29 -0.06
N ARG A 360 -4.70 7.05 -0.31
CA ARG A 360 -3.69 6.73 -1.33
C ARG A 360 -4.29 5.88 -2.44
N TRP A 361 -3.70 5.98 -3.62
CA TRP A 361 -4.06 5.21 -4.79
C TRP A 361 -2.84 4.51 -5.33
N GLU A 362 -3.02 3.25 -5.73
CA GLU A 362 -2.08 2.59 -6.61
C GLU A 362 -2.82 1.78 -7.68
N CYS A 363 -2.23 1.72 -8.85
CA CYS A 363 -2.58 0.80 -9.92
C CYS A 363 -1.29 0.20 -10.49
N ARG A 364 -1.36 -0.64 -11.52
CA ARG A 364 -0.16 -1.31 -12.07
C ARG A 364 0.85 -0.39 -12.76
N LYS A 365 0.53 0.89 -12.94
CA LYS A 365 1.38 1.85 -13.66
C LYS A 365 1.79 3.05 -12.83
N THR A 366 0.95 3.49 -11.90
CA THR A 366 1.17 4.72 -11.15
C THR A 366 0.40 4.68 -9.83
N HIS A 367 0.68 5.66 -9.00
CA HIS A 367 0.14 5.85 -7.68
C HIS A 367 -0.04 7.36 -7.44
N ALA A 368 -0.86 7.69 -6.45
CA ALA A 368 -1.18 9.06 -6.08
C ALA A 368 -1.66 9.11 -4.62
N SER A 369 -1.88 10.32 -4.11
CA SER A 369 -2.55 10.50 -2.83
C SER A 369 -3.49 11.70 -2.87
N LEU A 370 -4.36 11.82 -1.87
CA LEU A 370 -5.24 12.98 -1.74
C LEU A 370 -4.45 14.29 -1.68
N VAL A 371 -3.21 14.24 -1.17
CA VAL A 371 -2.28 15.38 -1.14
C VAL A 371 -1.72 15.66 -2.52
N PHE A 372 -1.27 14.63 -3.23
CA PHE A 372 -0.65 14.74 -4.55
C PHE A 372 -1.53 14.00 -5.57
N PRO A 373 -2.67 14.60 -5.97
CA PRO A 373 -3.69 13.91 -6.77
C PRO A 373 -3.30 13.72 -8.24
N TRP A 374 -2.29 14.44 -8.74
CA TRP A 374 -1.76 14.20 -10.08
C TRP A 374 -0.98 12.88 -10.08
N LEU A 375 -1.48 11.91 -10.84
CA LEU A 375 -0.87 10.59 -11.01
C LEU A 375 0.56 10.74 -11.52
N ASN A 376 1.53 10.55 -10.64
CA ASN A 376 2.92 10.80 -10.95
C ASN A 376 3.77 9.61 -10.49
N THR A 377 4.37 8.92 -11.45
CA THR A 377 5.29 7.79 -11.20
C THR A 377 6.47 8.18 -10.32
N ASN A 378 6.83 9.46 -10.31
CA ASN A 378 7.92 10.04 -9.54
C ASN A 378 7.46 10.49 -8.14
N ALA A 379 6.15 10.63 -7.89
CA ALA A 379 5.67 11.14 -6.60
C ALA A 379 6.00 10.21 -5.40
N PHE A 380 6.37 8.96 -5.62
CA PHE A 380 6.88 8.09 -4.56
C PHE A 380 7.97 7.19 -5.13
N LEU A 381 9.24 7.49 -4.83
CA LEU A 381 10.41 6.62 -4.98
C LEU A 381 10.63 6.00 -6.37
N GLY A 382 9.92 6.46 -7.41
CA GLY A 382 9.97 5.90 -8.76
C GLY A 382 9.36 4.50 -8.88
N TYR A 383 8.60 4.03 -7.89
CA TYR A 383 7.98 2.69 -7.91
C TYR A 383 6.54 2.75 -8.40
N PRO A 384 6.11 1.79 -9.24
CA PRO A 384 4.74 1.77 -9.75
C PRO A 384 3.69 1.42 -8.66
N ARG A 385 4.11 0.84 -7.53
CA ARG A 385 3.26 0.56 -6.36
C ARG A 385 3.94 0.98 -5.06
N ILE A 386 3.14 1.30 -4.06
CA ILE A 386 3.56 1.96 -2.81
C ILE A 386 4.53 1.10 -1.99
N PHE A 387 4.44 -0.23 -2.08
CA PHE A 387 5.33 -1.17 -1.36
C PHE A 387 6.32 -1.91 -2.27
N ASP A 388 6.53 -1.42 -3.49
CA ASP A 388 7.61 -1.91 -4.35
C ASP A 388 8.95 -1.23 -4.01
N TYR A 389 9.07 -0.63 -2.82
CA TYR A 389 10.34 -0.19 -2.23
C TYR A 389 10.87 -1.26 -1.29
N ASP A 390 12.15 -1.58 -1.44
CA ASP A 390 12.95 -2.18 -0.37
C ASP A 390 14.09 -1.23 0.02
N ASP A 391 14.63 -1.41 1.23
CA ASP A 391 15.73 -0.57 1.76
C ASP A 391 17.00 -0.61 0.89
N SER A 392 17.05 -1.48 -0.14
CA SER A 392 18.12 -1.54 -1.14
C SER A 392 17.85 -0.72 -2.41
N GLY A 393 16.74 0.02 -2.47
CA GLY A 393 16.39 0.88 -3.60
C GLY A 393 16.12 0.11 -4.90
N ARG A 394 15.78 -1.18 -4.82
CA ARG A 394 15.61 -2.03 -6.01
C ARG A 394 14.28 -1.77 -6.69
N ARG A 395 14.28 -1.75 -8.03
CA ARG A 395 13.06 -1.76 -8.84
C ARG A 395 12.54 -3.20 -8.94
N HIS A 396 11.47 -3.49 -8.24
CA HIS A 396 10.80 -4.78 -8.34
C HIS A 396 10.06 -4.90 -9.69
N PRO A 397 10.26 -6.00 -10.43
CA PRO A 397 9.53 -6.22 -11.67
C PRO A 397 8.04 -6.31 -11.35
N LYS A 398 7.22 -5.71 -12.22
CA LYS A 398 5.77 -5.81 -12.11
C LYS A 398 5.37 -7.29 -12.13
N LEU A 399 4.39 -7.68 -11.31
CA LEU A 399 3.50 -8.80 -11.61
C LEU A 399 2.74 -8.47 -12.90
N ASN A 400 3.41 -8.52 -14.05
CA ASN A 400 2.81 -8.23 -15.33
C ASN A 400 2.64 -9.52 -16.12
N PRO A 401 1.45 -10.15 -16.09
CA PRO A 401 1.16 -11.37 -16.83
C PRO A 401 1.22 -11.19 -18.36
N THR A 402 1.58 -10.00 -18.87
CA THR A 402 1.86 -9.77 -20.31
C THR A 402 3.29 -10.11 -20.71
N LEU A 403 4.17 -10.56 -19.80
CA LEU A 403 5.43 -11.19 -20.17
C LEU A 403 5.12 -12.59 -20.72
N GLY A 404 4.76 -12.65 -22.00
CA GLY A 404 4.61 -13.91 -22.73
C GLY A 404 5.99 -14.52 -22.98
N GLY A 405 6.22 -15.72 -22.48
CA GLY A 405 7.44 -16.50 -22.66
C GLY A 405 8.03 -16.99 -21.34
N ASP A 406 8.56 -18.22 -21.33
CA ASP A 406 9.25 -18.76 -20.17
C ASP A 406 10.49 -17.90 -19.85
N MET A 407 10.60 -17.47 -18.59
CA MET A 407 11.78 -16.75 -18.14
C MET A 407 12.99 -17.68 -18.10
N THR A 408 14.12 -17.21 -18.61
CA THR A 408 15.41 -17.92 -18.59
C THR A 408 16.53 -17.01 -18.12
N GLY A 409 17.65 -17.58 -17.68
CA GLY A 409 18.86 -16.83 -17.31
C GLY A 409 18.61 -15.72 -16.28
N ASP A 410 18.91 -14.48 -16.65
CA ASP A 410 18.76 -13.31 -15.78
C ASP A 410 17.31 -13.01 -15.41
N GLY A 411 16.37 -13.25 -16.33
CA GLY A 411 14.93 -13.06 -16.07
C GLY A 411 14.41 -14.01 -14.99
N LEU A 412 14.88 -15.26 -15.00
CA LEU A 412 14.48 -16.26 -14.00
C LEU A 412 15.01 -15.90 -12.60
N LEU A 413 16.23 -15.37 -12.52
CA LEU A 413 16.76 -14.88 -11.24
C LEU A 413 15.99 -13.67 -10.72
N GLN A 414 15.55 -12.78 -11.61
CA GLN A 414 14.74 -11.62 -11.24
C GLN A 414 13.35 -12.05 -10.71
N ALA A 415 12.71 -13.02 -11.37
CA ALA A 415 11.47 -13.63 -10.87
C ALA A 415 11.67 -14.36 -9.54
N ALA A 416 12.77 -15.09 -9.37
CA ALA A 416 13.11 -15.70 -8.10
C ALA A 416 13.24 -14.64 -6.99
N SER A 417 14.02 -13.59 -7.23
CA SER A 417 14.21 -12.49 -6.28
C SER A 417 12.87 -11.87 -5.85
N GLU A 418 11.97 -11.66 -6.80
CA GLU A 418 10.68 -11.03 -6.56
C GLU A 418 9.68 -11.97 -5.86
N TRP A 419 9.62 -13.26 -6.23
CA TRP A 419 8.83 -14.23 -5.49
C TRP A 419 9.26 -14.31 -4.01
N LEU A 420 10.56 -14.39 -3.76
CA LEU A 420 11.11 -14.52 -2.41
C LEU A 420 10.91 -13.23 -1.59
N ARG A 421 10.83 -12.07 -2.25
CA ARG A 421 10.43 -10.80 -1.63
C ARG A 421 8.98 -10.85 -1.17
N LEU A 422 8.06 -11.31 -2.03
CA LEU A 422 6.65 -11.47 -1.67
C LEU A 422 6.50 -12.45 -0.49
N VAL A 423 7.25 -13.55 -0.48
CA VAL A 423 7.28 -14.50 0.64
C VAL A 423 7.80 -13.85 1.93
N ARG A 424 8.88 -13.06 1.85
CA ARG A 424 9.38 -12.31 3.02
C ARG A 424 8.33 -11.35 3.57
N MET A 425 7.67 -10.59 2.70
CA MET A 425 6.60 -9.66 3.11
C MET A 425 5.42 -10.40 3.72
N TYR A 426 5.03 -11.54 3.14
CA TYR A 426 3.91 -12.36 3.55
C TYR A 426 4.14 -13.07 4.89
N SER A 427 5.30 -13.71 5.07
CA SER A 427 5.65 -14.44 6.29
C SER A 427 5.76 -13.56 7.53
N ALA A 428 5.97 -12.24 7.33
CA ALA A 428 5.94 -11.24 8.40
C ALA A 428 4.52 -10.81 8.82
N LYS A 429 3.48 -11.30 8.14
CA LYS A 429 2.08 -10.96 8.43
C LYS A 429 1.45 -11.94 9.42
N ASN A 430 0.42 -11.47 10.11
CA ASN A 430 -0.38 -12.23 11.04
C ASN A 430 -1.45 -13.05 10.31
N LEU A 431 -1.53 -14.33 10.65
CA LEU A 431 -2.62 -15.24 10.26
C LEU A 431 -3.35 -15.71 11.51
N THR A 432 -4.69 -15.66 11.47
CA THR A 432 -5.52 -16.19 12.56
C THR A 432 -5.43 -17.72 12.63
N LYS A 433 -5.36 -18.39 11.48
CA LYS A 433 -5.17 -19.84 11.35
C LYS A 433 -3.86 -20.10 10.64
N GLN A 434 -2.92 -20.76 11.32
CA GLN A 434 -1.61 -21.06 10.75
C GLN A 434 -1.69 -21.99 9.53
N THR A 435 -2.73 -22.83 9.45
CA THR A 435 -3.02 -23.71 8.32
C THR A 435 -3.34 -22.96 7.02
N ASP A 436 -3.63 -21.66 7.10
CA ASP A 436 -3.86 -20.79 5.94
C ASP A 436 -2.56 -20.28 5.31
N MET A 437 -1.37 -20.63 5.84
CA MET A 437 -0.08 -20.11 5.39
C MET A 437 0.21 -20.33 3.89
N LEU A 438 -0.19 -21.48 3.32
CA LEU A 438 -0.06 -21.73 1.88
C LEU A 438 -1.27 -21.23 1.09
N PRO A 439 -2.53 -21.52 1.49
CA PRO A 439 -3.71 -20.98 0.81
C PRO A 439 -3.70 -19.46 0.65
N ALA A 440 -3.27 -18.71 1.67
CA ALA A 440 -3.35 -17.25 1.67
C ALA A 440 -2.33 -16.52 0.81
N ILE A 441 -1.28 -17.22 0.34
CA ILE A 441 -0.40 -16.74 -0.72
C ILE A 441 -0.66 -17.46 -2.06
N GLY A 442 -1.51 -18.48 -2.06
CA GLY A 442 -1.74 -19.37 -3.20
C GLY A 442 -2.25 -18.64 -4.45
N GLY A 443 -3.05 -17.59 -4.30
CA GLY A 443 -3.50 -16.77 -5.42
C GLY A 443 -2.35 -15.99 -6.08
N LEU A 444 -1.40 -15.48 -5.28
CA LEU A 444 -0.18 -14.87 -5.80
C LEU A 444 0.71 -15.90 -6.48
N ALA A 445 0.88 -17.07 -5.87
CA ALA A 445 1.62 -18.18 -6.46
C ALA A 445 1.05 -18.57 -7.84
N ARG A 446 -0.28 -18.69 -7.95
CA ARG A 446 -0.96 -18.99 -9.22
C ARG A 446 -0.73 -17.91 -10.27
N ALA A 447 -0.74 -16.64 -9.87
CA ALA A 447 -0.42 -15.54 -10.79
C ALA A 447 1.05 -15.58 -11.23
N TYR A 448 1.96 -15.92 -10.32
CA TYR A 448 3.40 -16.04 -10.56
C TYR A 448 3.75 -17.21 -11.49
N ALA A 449 3.04 -18.32 -11.35
CA ALA A 449 3.21 -19.53 -12.15
C ALA A 449 2.96 -19.31 -13.65
N LYS A 450 2.24 -18.24 -14.03
CA LYS A 450 1.96 -17.93 -15.45
C LYS A 450 3.20 -17.54 -16.25
N PHE A 451 4.26 -17.09 -15.58
CA PHE A 451 5.49 -16.61 -16.21
C PHE A 451 6.76 -17.19 -15.59
N THR A 452 6.62 -17.98 -14.53
CA THR A 452 7.73 -18.70 -13.88
C THR A 452 7.65 -20.16 -14.31
N PRO A 453 8.68 -20.69 -15.00
CA PRO A 453 8.66 -22.08 -15.46
C PRO A 453 8.69 -23.06 -14.27
N GLY A 454 8.23 -24.28 -14.50
CA GLY A 454 8.31 -25.36 -13.51
C GLY A 454 7.15 -25.42 -12.51
N GLU A 455 7.18 -26.45 -11.67
CA GLU A 455 6.10 -26.75 -10.73
C GLU A 455 6.24 -25.95 -9.42
N TYR A 456 5.09 -25.67 -8.80
CA TYR A 456 5.01 -25.04 -7.48
C TYR A 456 4.87 -26.11 -6.39
N HIS A 457 5.72 -26.05 -5.37
CA HIS A 457 5.75 -27.00 -4.27
C HIS A 457 5.86 -26.26 -2.94
N ALA A 458 4.77 -26.29 -2.16
CA ALA A 458 4.71 -25.80 -0.77
C ALA A 458 5.45 -24.47 -0.55
N GLY A 459 5.21 -23.45 -1.38
CA GLY A 459 5.83 -22.12 -1.25
C GLY A 459 7.02 -21.85 -2.16
N HIS A 460 7.42 -22.80 -3.01
CA HIS A 460 8.61 -22.72 -3.85
C HIS A 460 8.32 -23.05 -5.32
N PHE A 461 9.01 -22.39 -6.25
CA PHE A 461 9.01 -22.77 -7.67
C PHE A 461 10.27 -23.57 -7.96
N ALA A 462 10.11 -24.78 -8.51
CA ALA A 462 11.23 -25.70 -8.77
C ALA A 462 12.33 -25.06 -9.63
N SER A 463 11.96 -24.19 -10.57
CA SER A 463 12.90 -23.49 -11.47
C SER A 463 13.84 -22.50 -10.77
N HIS A 464 13.51 -22.00 -9.58
CA HIS A 464 14.43 -21.13 -8.85
C HIS A 464 15.63 -21.91 -8.27
N GLY A 465 15.61 -23.25 -8.30
CA GLY A 465 16.74 -24.08 -7.88
C GLY A 465 17.04 -23.97 -6.39
N ILE A 466 18.32 -24.11 -6.01
CA ILE A 466 18.74 -24.23 -4.61
C ILE A 466 18.45 -22.99 -3.77
N VAL A 467 18.35 -21.80 -4.39
CA VAL A 467 18.09 -20.53 -3.69
C VAL A 467 16.78 -20.55 -2.90
N ASN A 468 15.80 -21.34 -3.37
CA ASN A 468 14.55 -21.60 -2.65
C ASN A 468 14.78 -22.01 -1.20
N LEU A 469 15.77 -22.86 -0.96
CA LEU A 469 16.01 -23.52 0.33
C LEU A 469 16.97 -22.76 1.24
N LEU A 470 17.48 -21.59 0.81
CA LEU A 470 18.44 -20.77 1.55
C LEU A 470 17.77 -19.74 2.48
N TRP A 471 16.50 -19.94 2.81
CA TRP A 471 15.79 -19.05 3.72
C TRP A 471 16.30 -19.21 5.15
N ARG A 472 16.20 -18.13 5.92
CA ARG A 472 16.43 -18.10 7.36
C ARG A 472 15.28 -17.40 8.06
N VAL A 473 15.09 -17.68 9.34
CA VAL A 473 14.19 -16.87 10.18
C VAL A 473 14.76 -15.46 10.24
N ASP A 474 13.92 -14.47 9.91
CA ASP A 474 14.21 -13.06 10.03
C ASP A 474 13.63 -12.60 11.37
N ASP A 475 14.44 -12.63 12.43
CA ASP A 475 14.04 -12.16 13.76
C ASP A 475 14.59 -10.74 13.99
N PRO A 476 13.83 -9.70 13.63
CA PRO A 476 14.25 -8.32 13.86
C PRO A 476 14.28 -7.94 15.35
N HIS A 477 13.62 -8.71 16.22
CA HIS A 477 13.47 -8.41 17.64
C HIS A 477 14.37 -9.24 18.56
N LYS A 478 15.14 -10.18 18.00
CA LYS A 478 16.00 -11.13 18.74
C LYS A 478 15.24 -11.76 19.91
N THR A 479 14.04 -12.26 19.62
CA THR A 479 13.25 -12.98 20.62
C THR A 479 14.04 -14.17 21.13
N GLU A 480 14.07 -14.37 22.46
CA GLU A 480 14.79 -15.50 23.07
C GLU A 480 14.11 -16.85 22.81
N GLU A 481 12.87 -16.84 22.31
CA GLU A 481 12.13 -18.06 21.99
C GLU A 481 12.60 -18.67 20.67
N GLU A 482 13.07 -19.91 20.73
CA GLU A 482 13.41 -20.66 19.52
C GLU A 482 12.19 -20.82 18.59
N PRO A 483 12.36 -20.64 17.27
CA PRO A 483 11.30 -20.84 16.30
C PRO A 483 10.83 -22.30 16.31
N ARG A 484 9.58 -22.53 16.70
CA ARG A 484 8.97 -23.87 16.73
C ARG A 484 8.03 -24.09 15.56
N ARG A 485 7.92 -25.36 15.16
CA ARG A 485 6.91 -25.78 14.19
C ARG A 485 5.53 -25.75 14.82
N PRO A 486 4.48 -25.41 14.06
CA PRO A 486 3.11 -25.52 14.51
C PRO A 486 2.78 -26.95 14.94
N GLN A 487 1.85 -27.10 15.90
CA GLN A 487 1.36 -28.43 16.31
C GLN A 487 0.64 -29.16 15.17
N GLU A 488 -0.16 -28.42 14.39
CA GLU A 488 -0.82 -28.95 13.20
C GLU A 488 0.10 -28.86 11.98
N TYR A 489 0.15 -29.92 11.18
CA TYR A 489 0.97 -29.95 9.97
C TYR A 489 0.53 -28.88 8.97
N THR A 490 1.46 -28.00 8.59
CA THR A 490 1.23 -26.89 7.64
C THR A 490 2.00 -27.09 6.34
N ALA A 491 3.28 -27.45 6.41
CA ALA A 491 4.15 -27.63 5.25
C ALA A 491 5.33 -28.59 5.55
N PRO A 492 5.99 -29.16 4.53
CA PRO A 492 7.20 -29.97 4.67
C PRO A 492 8.35 -29.21 5.33
N SER A 493 9.28 -29.94 5.96
CA SER A 493 10.38 -29.38 6.77
C SER A 493 11.31 -28.40 6.05
N TRP A 494 11.41 -28.49 4.73
CA TRP A 494 12.28 -27.67 3.88
C TRP A 494 11.58 -26.40 3.37
N SER A 495 10.25 -26.31 3.53
CA SER A 495 9.47 -25.14 3.16
C SER A 495 9.57 -24.06 4.24
N TRP A 496 9.67 -22.80 3.81
CA TRP A 496 9.58 -21.64 4.71
C TRP A 496 8.26 -21.60 5.49
N ALA A 497 7.17 -22.14 4.92
CA ALA A 497 5.86 -22.19 5.55
C ALA A 497 5.76 -23.21 6.70
N SER A 498 6.83 -23.97 6.96
CA SER A 498 6.88 -24.94 8.07
C SER A 498 7.07 -24.27 9.44
N ILE A 499 7.39 -22.98 9.48
CA ILE A 499 7.60 -22.19 10.70
C ILE A 499 6.71 -20.95 10.65
N ALA A 500 6.07 -20.63 11.78
CA ALA A 500 5.18 -19.48 11.92
C ALA A 500 5.94 -18.18 12.26
N ARG A 501 6.98 -17.84 11.51
CA ARG A 501 7.86 -16.68 11.74
C ARG A 501 8.19 -15.97 10.43
N PRO A 502 8.57 -14.68 10.47
CA PRO A 502 9.10 -13.99 9.31
C PRO A 502 10.34 -14.72 8.78
N VAL A 503 10.47 -14.82 7.46
CA VAL A 503 11.63 -15.43 6.79
C VAL A 503 12.27 -14.46 5.82
N ALA A 504 13.58 -14.63 5.58
CA ALA A 504 14.33 -13.84 4.61
C ALA A 504 15.41 -14.66 3.91
N TRP A 505 15.92 -14.10 2.81
CA TRP A 505 17.07 -14.59 2.06
C TRP A 505 18.19 -13.55 2.12
N ASP A 506 19.43 -13.99 1.88
CA ASP A 506 20.52 -13.05 1.63
C ASP A 506 20.36 -12.45 0.22
N TRP A 507 20.14 -11.15 0.17
CA TRP A 507 19.91 -10.43 -1.08
C TRP A 507 21.16 -10.30 -1.96
N ASN A 508 22.36 -10.48 -1.38
CA ASN A 508 23.60 -10.56 -2.15
C ASN A 508 23.58 -11.73 -3.14
N LEU A 509 22.75 -12.77 -2.87
CA LEU A 509 22.57 -13.92 -3.76
C LEU A 509 22.06 -13.54 -5.17
N PHE A 510 21.43 -12.36 -5.30
CA PHE A 510 20.83 -11.91 -6.56
C PHE A 510 21.65 -10.80 -7.24
N MET A 511 22.66 -10.25 -6.57
CA MET A 511 23.40 -9.07 -7.04
C MET A 511 24.74 -9.40 -7.69
N ASP A 512 25.39 -10.50 -7.31
CA ASP A 512 26.77 -10.79 -7.71
C ASP A 512 26.94 -12.25 -8.13
N LYS A 513 26.35 -12.61 -9.28
CA LYS A 513 26.33 -13.99 -9.79
C LYS A 513 27.74 -14.56 -9.98
N ASP A 514 28.69 -13.71 -10.34
CA ASP A 514 30.08 -14.10 -10.59
C ASP A 514 30.82 -14.47 -9.30
N ARG A 515 30.29 -14.08 -8.13
CA ARG A 515 30.85 -14.43 -6.82
C ARG A 515 30.16 -15.59 -6.12
N ILE A 516 29.11 -16.17 -6.72
CA ILE A 516 28.32 -17.24 -6.12
C ILE A 516 28.49 -18.52 -6.92
N LYS A 517 29.06 -19.54 -6.27
CA LYS A 517 29.16 -20.89 -6.83
C LYS A 517 28.09 -21.79 -6.20
N SER A 518 27.17 -22.30 -7.02
CA SER A 518 26.28 -23.38 -6.55
C SER A 518 27.11 -24.65 -6.30
N VAL A 519 26.97 -25.22 -5.12
CA VAL A 519 27.60 -26.50 -4.72
C VAL A 519 26.57 -27.60 -4.51
N ALA A 520 25.29 -27.33 -4.81
CA ALA A 520 24.22 -28.29 -4.64
C ALA A 520 23.10 -28.06 -5.65
N ASP A 521 22.49 -29.15 -6.10
CA ASP A 521 21.38 -29.17 -7.03
C ASP A 521 20.18 -29.91 -6.43
N ILE A 522 18.98 -29.39 -6.71
CA ILE A 522 17.73 -30.06 -6.36
C ILE A 522 17.46 -31.11 -7.44
N MET A 523 17.53 -32.39 -7.05
CA MET A 523 17.26 -33.52 -7.94
C MET A 523 15.76 -33.80 -8.08
N VAL A 524 15.03 -33.68 -6.97
CA VAL A 524 13.58 -33.89 -6.90
C VAL A 524 13.00 -32.94 -5.86
N MET A 525 11.90 -32.29 -6.17
CA MET A 525 11.03 -31.56 -5.25
C MET A 525 9.60 -31.98 -5.55
N ASP A 526 8.87 -32.48 -4.56
CA ASP A 526 7.51 -32.98 -4.76
C ASP A 526 6.65 -32.73 -3.52
N THR A 527 5.36 -32.50 -3.75
CA THR A 527 4.36 -32.22 -2.72
C THR A 527 3.04 -32.85 -3.09
N SER A 528 2.37 -33.46 -2.11
CA SER A 528 1.00 -33.96 -2.27
C SER A 528 0.02 -32.93 -1.72
N PRO A 529 -0.85 -32.33 -2.55
CA PRO A 529 -1.90 -31.42 -2.08
C PRO A 529 -2.87 -32.14 -1.12
N LEU A 530 -3.42 -31.39 -0.16
CA LEU A 530 -4.50 -31.87 0.71
C LEU A 530 -5.86 -31.81 0.00
N GLY A 531 -6.06 -30.80 -0.86
CA GLY A 531 -7.25 -30.60 -1.68
C GLY A 531 -6.93 -30.61 -3.19
N LEU A 532 -7.83 -30.05 -3.99
CA LEU A 532 -7.65 -29.96 -5.46
C LEU A 532 -6.67 -28.86 -5.89
N ASP A 533 -6.40 -27.89 -5.01
CA ASP A 533 -5.54 -26.76 -5.34
C ASP A 533 -4.06 -27.06 -5.05
N PRO A 534 -3.18 -27.16 -6.07
CA PRO A 534 -1.75 -27.37 -5.86
C PRO A 534 -1.05 -26.19 -5.19
N PHE A 535 -1.67 -25.01 -5.14
CA PHE A 535 -1.14 -23.83 -4.46
C PHE A 535 -1.62 -23.70 -3.00
N GLY A 536 -2.53 -24.59 -2.57
CA GLY A 536 -3.16 -24.56 -1.26
C GLY A 536 -2.45 -25.43 -0.21
N ARG A 537 -3.24 -25.99 0.73
CA ARG A 537 -2.73 -26.87 1.79
C ARG A 537 -2.11 -28.13 1.20
N VAL A 538 -1.04 -28.61 1.84
CA VAL A 538 -0.35 -29.85 1.45
C VAL A 538 -0.49 -30.91 2.55
N LYS A 539 -0.51 -32.18 2.15
CA LYS A 539 -0.54 -33.34 3.05
C LYS A 539 0.87 -33.85 3.37
N SER A 540 1.79 -33.73 2.42
CA SER A 540 3.18 -34.20 2.53
C SER A 540 4.05 -33.58 1.45
N GLY A 541 5.37 -33.69 1.59
CA GLY A 541 6.32 -33.35 0.52
C GLY A 541 7.73 -33.83 0.82
N MET A 542 8.53 -34.00 -0.24
CA MET A 542 9.92 -34.45 -0.17
C MET A 542 10.82 -33.61 -1.07
N VAL A 543 12.08 -33.49 -0.66
CA VAL A 543 13.14 -32.89 -1.48
C VAL A 543 14.36 -33.79 -1.45
N ARG A 544 15.01 -33.98 -2.60
CA ARG A 544 16.28 -34.71 -2.71
C ARG A 544 17.32 -33.77 -3.33
N ILE A 545 18.43 -33.59 -2.63
CA ILE A 545 19.51 -32.67 -3.02
C ILE A 545 20.77 -33.50 -3.30
N LYS A 546 21.54 -33.13 -4.32
CA LYS A 546 22.88 -33.66 -4.61
C LYS A 546 23.89 -32.53 -4.44
N GLY A 547 25.02 -32.81 -3.78
CA GLY A 547 26.14 -31.87 -3.61
C GLY A 547 27.45 -32.46 -4.10
#